data_AF-A0A916DN44-F1
#
_entry.id   AF-A0A916DN44-F1
#
_cell.length_a   1.000
_cell.length_b   1.000
_cell.length_c   1.000
_cell.angle_alpha   90.00
_cell.angle_beta   90.00
_cell.angle_gamma   90.00
#
_symmetry.space_group_name_H-M   'P 1'
#
loop_
_entity.id
_entity.type
_entity.pdbx_description
1 polymer ?
#
loop_
_entity_poly.entity_id
_entity_poly.type
_entity_poly.pdbx_seq_one_letter_code
_entity_poly.pdbx_strand_id
1 'polypeptide(L)'
;MPYLLDVQSDLLYGLETRVVVPLRRRDRFPAERLPDRLTPVFDIEGTACLMETPKLATVPLRLLKNPVVSLADSQTVITNALDFLFQGY
;
A
#
# COMPACT_ATOMS: atom_id res chain seq x y z
N MET A 1 10.34 1.02 -6.31
CA MET A 1 9.08 1.30 -5.59
C MET A 1 9.14 2.76 -5.18
N PRO A 2 8.35 3.67 -5.77
CA PRO A 2 8.38 5.09 -5.43
C PRO A 2 7.89 5.41 -4.01
N TYR A 3 6.93 4.65 -3.45
CA TYR A 3 6.29 4.98 -2.19
C TYR A 3 6.00 3.74 -1.34
N LEU A 4 5.83 3.96 -0.03
CA LEU A 4 5.34 2.98 0.93
C LEU A 4 4.02 3.51 1.48
N LEU A 5 2.98 2.68 1.45
CA LEU A 5 1.70 2.96 2.07
C LEU A 5 1.70 2.38 3.48
N ASP A 6 1.60 3.22 4.51
CA ASP A 6 1.33 2.76 5.89
C ASP A 6 -0.11 2.26 5.96
N VAL A 7 -0.28 1.01 6.38
CA VAL A 7 -1.58 0.35 6.56
C VAL A 7 -1.82 -0.06 8.01
N GLN A 8 -0.92 0.34 8.93
CA GLN A 8 -1.04 0.04 10.35
C GLN A 8 -2.11 0.90 10.99
N SER A 9 -2.90 0.30 11.89
CA SER A 9 -3.87 1.05 12.70
C SER A 9 -3.19 2.12 13.55
N ASP A 10 -3.78 3.31 13.59
CA ASP A 10 -3.34 4.41 14.46
C ASP A 10 -3.41 4.07 15.95
N LEU A 11 -4.20 3.07 16.36
CA LEU A 11 -4.21 2.56 17.74
C LEU A 11 -2.85 1.98 18.16
N LEU A 12 -2.00 1.62 17.19
CA LEU A 12 -0.67 1.06 17.38
C LEU A 12 0.45 2.10 17.16
N TYR A 13 0.16 3.39 17.31
CA TYR A 13 1.11 4.48 17.01
C TYR A 13 2.42 4.42 17.81
N GLY A 14 2.42 3.77 18.99
CA GLY A 14 3.58 3.64 19.87
C GLY A 14 4.64 2.62 19.42
N LEU A 15 4.39 1.87 18.34
CA LEU A 15 5.38 0.92 17.81
C LEU A 15 6.46 1.63 16.98
N GLU A 16 7.71 1.18 17.12
CA GLU A 16 8.86 1.71 16.34
C GLU A 16 8.89 1.22 14.88
N THR A 17 7.98 0.32 14.52
CA THR A 17 7.82 -0.21 13.16
C THR A 17 6.42 0.09 12.63
N ARG A 18 6.31 0.14 11.30
CA ARG A 18 5.05 0.27 10.57
C ARG A 18 4.87 -0.89 9.60
N VAL A 19 3.67 -1.45 9.58
CA VAL A 19 3.21 -2.36 8.52
C VAL A 19 2.94 -1.51 7.28
N VAL A 20 3.64 -1.82 6.19
CA VAL A 20 3.55 -1.07 4.94
C VAL A 20 3.30 -1.98 3.76
N VAL A 21 2.68 -1.42 2.72
CA VAL A 21 2.56 -2.04 1.41
C VAL A 21 3.26 -1.15 0.38
N PRO A 22 4.17 -1.69 -0.46
CA PRO A 22 4.84 -0.88 -1.47
C PRO A 22 3.88 -0.48 -2.59
N LEU A 23 4.00 0.77 -3.02
CA LEU A 23 3.34 1.28 -4.22
C LEU A 23 4.35 1.29 -5.38
N ARG A 24 3.95 0.79 -6.55
CA ARG A 24 4.76 0.72 -7.77
C ARG A 24 4.10 1.54 -8.87
N ARG A 25 4.83 2.44 -9.53
CA ARG A 25 4.26 3.20 -10.66
C ARG A 25 3.86 2.23 -11.78
N ARG A 26 2.65 2.38 -12.31
CA ARG A 26 2.10 1.53 -13.37
C ARG A 26 2.77 1.79 -14.72
N ASP A 27 3.22 3.02 -14.97
CA ASP A 27 3.86 3.43 -16.23
C ASP A 27 5.25 2.77 -16.47
N ARG A 28 5.91 2.29 -15.41
CA ARG A 28 7.25 1.68 -15.50
C ARG A 28 7.25 0.16 -15.65
N PHE A 29 6.09 -0.48 -15.58
CA PHE A 29 5.99 -1.93 -15.62
C PHE A 29 4.80 -2.33 -16.52
N PRO A 30 5.06 -2.97 -17.68
CA PRO A 30 4.00 -3.44 -18.56
C PRO A 30 3.09 -4.42 -17.82
N ALA A 31 1.83 -4.49 -18.26
CA ALA A 31 0.73 -5.20 -17.62
C ALA A 31 1.00 -6.71 -17.45
N GLU A 32 1.75 -7.07 -16.39
CA GLU A 32 1.65 -8.37 -15.76
C GLU A 32 0.18 -8.54 -15.32
N ARG A 33 -0.43 -9.68 -15.64
CA ARG A 33 -1.79 -10.02 -15.16
C ARG A 33 -1.73 -10.29 -13.65
N LEU A 34 -1.57 -9.22 -12.89
CA LEU A 34 -1.66 -9.25 -11.44
C LEU A 34 -3.14 -9.29 -11.06
N PRO A 35 -3.52 -10.03 -10.01
CA PRO A 35 -4.91 -10.05 -9.57
C PRO A 35 -5.33 -8.65 -9.11
N ASP A 36 -6.33 -8.05 -9.75
CA ASP A 36 -6.81 -6.69 -9.42
C ASP A 36 -7.17 -6.55 -7.93
N ARG A 37 -7.71 -7.62 -7.32
CA ARG A 37 -8.03 -7.68 -5.89
C ARG A 37 -6.81 -7.54 -4.97
N LEU A 38 -5.64 -8.00 -5.40
CA LEU A 38 -4.38 -7.88 -4.66
C LEU A 38 -3.54 -6.68 -5.12
N THR A 39 -3.95 -6.03 -6.20
CA THR A 39 -3.18 -4.95 -6.81
C THR A 39 -4.02 -3.73 -7.20
N PRO A 40 -4.79 -3.16 -6.25
CA PRO A 40 -5.58 -1.98 -6.53
C PRO A 40 -4.68 -0.82 -6.99
N VAL A 41 -5.24 0.04 -7.84
CA VAL A 41 -4.55 1.19 -8.42
C VAL A 41 -5.05 2.46 -7.75
N PHE A 42 -4.11 3.32 -7.35
CA PHE A 42 -4.37 4.63 -6.78
C PHE A 42 -3.71 5.71 -7.62
N ASP A 43 -4.30 6.90 -7.65
CA ASP A 43 -3.64 8.09 -8.17
C ASP A 43 -2.83 8.74 -7.04
N ILE A 44 -1.52 8.87 -7.24
CA ILE A 44 -0.61 9.52 -6.32
C ILE A 44 0.01 10.70 -7.07
N GLU A 45 -0.45 11.92 -6.77
CA GLU A 45 0.02 13.15 -7.41
C GLU A 45 -0.04 13.09 -8.96
N GLY A 46 -1.13 12.57 -9.52
CA GLY A 46 -1.31 12.40 -10.98
C GLY A 46 -0.56 11.21 -11.58
N THR A 47 0.05 10.35 -10.74
CA THR A 47 0.73 9.13 -11.16
C THR A 47 -0.03 7.89 -10.70
N ALA A 48 -0.52 7.10 -11.65
CA ALA A 48 -1.13 5.80 -11.36
C ALA A 48 -0.12 4.82 -10.73
N CYS A 49 -0.40 4.40 -9.49
CA CYS A 49 0.43 3.50 -8.71
C CYS A 49 -0.35 2.24 -8.29
N LEU A 50 0.25 1.08 -8.52
CA LEU A 50 -0.24 -0.23 -8.07
C LEU A 50 0.19 -0.48 -6.63
N MET A 51 -0.74 -0.85 -5.76
CA MET A 51 -0.43 -1.35 -4.43
C MET A 51 -0.08 -2.84 -4.49
N GLU A 52 1.16 -3.22 -4.19
CA GLU A 52 1.57 -4.62 -4.26
C GLU A 52 1.28 -5.34 -2.93
N THR A 53 0.00 -5.58 -2.63
CA THR A 53 -0.46 -6.18 -1.37
C THR A 53 0.34 -7.42 -0.93
N PRO A 54 0.70 -8.37 -1.82
CA PRO A 54 1.52 -9.54 -1.44
C PRO A 54 2.94 -9.21 -0.95
N LYS A 55 3.43 -7.99 -1.19
CA LYS A 55 4.72 -7.49 -0.71
C LYS A 55 4.58 -6.69 0.59
N LEU A 56 3.50 -6.91 1.34
CA LEU A 56 3.33 -6.39 2.70
C LEU A 56 4.55 -6.73 3.55
N ALA A 57 5.05 -5.73 4.27
CA ALA A 57 6.25 -5.86 5.07
C ALA A 57 6.20 -4.91 6.27
N THR A 58 7.15 -5.05 7.18
CA THR A 58 7.39 -4.07 8.24
C THR A 58 8.63 -3.25 7.94
N VAL A 59 8.58 -1.96 8.25
CA VAL A 59 9.75 -1.07 8.17
C VAL A 59 9.90 -0.26 9.45
N PRO A 60 11.13 0.10 9.86
CA PRO A 60 11.33 1.04 10.96
C PRO A 60 10.69 2.40 10.66
N LEU A 61 9.96 2.96 11.63
CA LEU A 61 9.28 4.25 11.52
C LEU A 61 10.24 5.37 11.07
N ARG A 62 11.49 5.34 11.55
CA ARG A 62 12.55 6.30 11.17
C ARG A 62 12.88 6.33 9.67
N LEU A 63 12.46 5.33 8.88
CA LEU A 63 12.61 5.33 7.41
C LEU A 63 11.46 6.07 6.71
N LEU A 64 10.31 6.23 7.37
CA LEU A 64 9.13 6.93 6.85
C LEU A 64 9.19 8.42 7.22
N LYS A 65 9.91 9.21 6.42
CA LYS A 65 10.22 10.61 6.74
C LYS A 65 9.34 11.64 6.05
N ASN A 66 8.97 11.37 4.79
CA ASN A 66 8.34 12.36 3.92
C ASN A 66 6.93 11.86 3.55
N PRO A 67 5.90 12.26 4.30
CA PRO A 67 4.53 11.98 3.90
C PRO A 67 4.21 12.71 2.58
N VAL A 68 3.53 12.02 1.68
CA VAL A 68 3.18 12.53 0.33
C VAL A 68 1.69 12.86 0.27
N VAL A 69 0.84 11.85 0.46
CA VAL A 69 -0.61 11.96 0.48
C VAL A 69 -1.22 10.96 1.47
N SER A 70 -2.46 11.20 1.89
CA SER A 70 -3.28 10.22 2.60
C SER A 70 -4.21 9.50 1.64
N LEU A 71 -4.35 8.18 1.80
CA LEU A 71 -5.34 7.37 1.08
C LEU A 71 -6.52 6.95 1.99
N ALA A 72 -6.81 7.71 3.04
CA ALA A 72 -7.90 7.41 3.97
C ALA A 72 -9.27 7.24 3.28
N ASP A 73 -9.56 8.04 2.25
CA ASP A 73 -10.80 7.91 1.47
C ASP A 73 -10.89 6.59 0.69
N SER A 74 -9.75 5.91 0.50
CA SER A 74 -9.65 4.59 -0.14
C SER A 74 -9.51 3.45 0.86
N GLN A 75 -9.75 3.69 2.15
CA GLN A 75 -9.60 2.69 3.21
C GLN A 75 -10.32 1.38 2.90
N THR A 76 -11.57 1.44 2.41
CA THR A 76 -12.33 0.24 2.04
C THR A 76 -11.61 -0.60 0.99
N VAL A 77 -11.04 0.03 -0.05
CA VAL A 77 -10.31 -0.68 -1.11
C VAL A 77 -9.03 -1.32 -0.58
N ILE A 78 -8.31 -0.61 0.29
CA ILE A 78 -7.07 -1.09 0.92
C ILE A 78 -7.37 -2.28 1.84
N THR A 79 -8.35 -2.15 2.73
CA THR A 79 -8.75 -3.21 3.66
C THR A 79 -9.24 -4.44 2.91
N ASN A 80 -10.06 -4.29 1.86
CA ASN A 80 -10.51 -5.42 1.06
C ASN A 80 -9.36 -6.19 0.42
N ALA A 81 -8.31 -5.50 -0.06
CA ALA A 81 -7.14 -6.15 -0.63
C ALA A 81 -6.33 -6.91 0.44
N LEU A 82 -6.18 -6.32 1.63
CA LEU A 82 -5.51 -6.98 2.77
C LEU A 82 -6.32 -8.19 3.28
N ASP A 83 -7.63 -8.05 3.41
CA ASP A 83 -8.53 -9.14 3.77
C ASP A 83 -8.44 -10.25 2.73
N PHE A 84 -8.44 -9.92 1.44
CA PHE A 84 -8.25 -10.93 0.39
C PHE A 84 -6.88 -11.60 0.47
N LEU A 85 -5.81 -10.87 0.80
CA LEU A 85 -4.48 -11.46 1.04
C LEU A 85 -4.51 -12.49 2.18
N PHE A 86 -5.20 -12.18 3.29
CA PHE A 86 -5.21 -13.03 4.48
C PHE A 86 -6.26 -14.14 4.46
N GLN A 87 -7.38 -13.91 3.77
CA GLN A 87 -8.61 -14.69 3.91
C GLN A 87 -9.05 -15.32 2.57
N GLY A 88 -8.69 -14.73 1.43
CA GLY A 88 -8.77 -15.36 0.11
C GLY A 88 -10.13 -15.35 -0.62
N TYR A 89 -11.13 -14.57 -0.18
CA TYR A 89 -12.50 -14.61 -0.73
C TYR A 89 -13.04 -13.28 -1.27
#